data_AF-A0A539ELK7-F1
#
_entry.id   AF-A0A539ELK7-F1
#
_cell.length_a   1.000
_cell.length_b   1.000
_cell.length_c   1.000
_cell.angle_alpha   90.00
_cell.angle_beta   90.00
_cell.angle_gamma   90.00
#
_symmetry.space_group_name_H-M   'P 1'
#
loop_
_entity.id
_entity.type
_entity.pdbx_description
1 polymer ?
#
loop_
_entity_poly.entity_id
_entity_poly.type
_entity_poly.pdbx_seq_one_letter_code
_entity_poly.pdbx_strand_id
1 'polypeptide(L)'
;QTRGGDDFAARVYVTFRYDPKRADVLTRAKYALARRLHGATPPHAGLAYVWSSSGKVGATWPNPYTDRVRMVAVRTGTAEAGRWVGEERDVLADYRAAFGEEPPELEGVALMTDTDQTGASATAWYSDVSLGPR
;
A
#
# COMPACT_ATOMS: atom_id res chain seq x y z
N GLN A 1 7.85 3.14 -10.42
CA GLN A 1 7.84 4.61 -10.52
C GLN A 1 8.99 5.17 -9.70
N THR A 2 9.47 6.37 -10.00
CA THR A 2 10.54 7.03 -9.22
C THR A 2 9.94 8.06 -8.27
N ARG A 3 10.67 8.42 -7.21
CA ARG A 3 10.29 9.41 -6.18
C ARG A 3 9.99 10.83 -6.73
N GLY A 4 10.13 11.09 -8.02
CA GLY A 4 9.87 12.41 -8.61
C GLY A 4 8.57 12.50 -9.41
N GLY A 5 7.79 11.41 -9.52
CA GLY A 5 6.57 11.37 -10.33
C GLY A 5 5.44 10.53 -9.75
N ASP A 6 5.57 10.09 -8.50
CA ASP A 6 4.60 9.23 -7.82
C ASP A 6 3.51 10.08 -7.13
N ASP A 7 2.73 10.81 -7.93
CA ASP A 7 1.54 11.51 -7.45
C ASP A 7 0.30 10.62 -7.58
N PHE A 8 -0.52 10.63 -6.54
CA PHE A 8 -1.74 9.83 -6.49
C PHE A 8 -2.92 10.67 -6.04
N ALA A 9 -3.94 10.74 -6.90
CA ALA A 9 -5.15 11.48 -6.58
C ALA A 9 -5.86 10.88 -5.34
N ALA A 10 -5.75 9.56 -5.16
CA ALA A 10 -6.28 8.84 -4.00
C ALA A 10 -5.42 7.62 -3.68
N ARG A 11 -5.31 7.29 -2.39
CA ARG A 11 -4.58 6.12 -1.90
C ARG A 11 -5.32 5.47 -0.73
N VAL A 12 -5.43 4.15 -0.77
CA VAL A 12 -5.95 3.32 0.32
C VAL A 12 -4.88 2.32 0.73
N TYR A 13 -4.48 2.35 2.00
CA TYR A 13 -3.59 1.36 2.57
C TYR A 13 -4.37 0.28 3.28
N VAL A 14 -3.89 -0.94 3.14
CA VAL A 14 -4.20 -2.05 4.05
C VAL A 14 -2.90 -2.53 4.66
N THR A 15 -2.82 -2.48 5.98
CA THR A 15 -1.63 -2.88 6.74
C THR A 15 -1.85 -4.18 7.48
N PHE A 16 -0.77 -4.93 7.69
CA PHE A 16 -0.79 -6.22 8.34
C PHE A 16 0.15 -6.22 9.55
N ARG A 17 -0.29 -6.86 10.64
CA ARG A 17 0.45 -6.90 11.89
C ARG A 17 1.77 -7.65 11.76
N TYR A 18 2.74 -7.23 12.57
CA TYR A 18 3.98 -7.94 12.74
C TYR A 18 3.78 -9.28 13.48
N ASP A 19 4.10 -10.41 12.83
CA ASP A 19 4.15 -11.73 13.47
C ASP A 19 5.61 -12.25 13.58
N PRO A 20 6.24 -12.15 14.77
CA PRO A 20 7.60 -12.64 14.99
C PRO A 20 7.72 -14.16 14.82
N LYS A 21 6.63 -14.91 15.03
CA LYS A 21 6.64 -16.37 15.02
C LYS A 21 6.71 -16.91 13.59
N ARG A 22 6.27 -16.11 12.62
CA ARG A 22 6.28 -16.43 11.18
C ARG A 22 7.53 -15.94 10.46
N ALA A 23 8.27 -15.00 11.06
CA ALA A 23 9.56 -14.57 10.54
C ALA A 23 10.61 -15.70 10.66
N ASP A 24 11.28 -16.02 9.54
CA ASP A 24 12.41 -16.95 9.53
C ASP A 24 13.58 -16.46 10.40
N VAL A 25 14.49 -17.35 10.81
CA VAL A 25 15.61 -17.08 11.75
C VAL A 25 16.41 -15.86 11.30
N LEU A 26 16.72 -15.75 10.00
CA LEU A 26 17.46 -14.63 9.42
C LEU A 26 16.68 -13.31 9.55
N THR A 27 15.38 -13.35 9.27
CA THR A 27 14.47 -12.21 9.37
C THR A 27 14.33 -11.73 10.80
N ARG A 28 14.20 -12.66 11.77
CA ARG A 28 14.19 -12.34 13.20
C ARG A 28 15.49 -11.69 13.66
N ALA A 29 16.64 -12.20 13.21
CA ALA A 29 17.94 -11.61 13.53
C ALA A 29 18.10 -10.21 12.96
N LYS A 30 17.72 -10.01 11.68
CA LYS A 30 17.70 -8.69 11.02
C LYS A 30 16.80 -7.70 11.75
N TYR A 31 15.62 -8.15 12.21
CA TYR A 31 14.69 -7.31 12.98
C TYR A 31 15.17 -6.98 14.39
N ALA A 32 15.78 -7.94 15.08
CA ALA A 32 16.37 -7.68 16.39
C ALA A 32 17.50 -6.63 16.31
N LEU A 33 18.32 -6.69 15.25
CA LEU A 33 19.36 -5.70 14.99
C LEU A 33 18.77 -4.33 14.63
N ALA A 34 17.77 -4.28 13.74
CA ALA A 34 17.11 -3.04 13.35
C ALA A 34 16.45 -2.32 14.55
N ARG A 35 15.77 -3.07 15.44
CA ARG A 35 15.20 -2.53 16.69
C ARG A 35 16.28 -1.91 17.59
N ARG A 36 17.45 -2.55 17.68
CA ARG A 36 18.56 -2.09 18.52
C ARG A 36 19.25 -0.83 17.97
N LEU A 37 19.28 -0.67 16.65
CA LEU A 37 19.93 0.45 15.98
C LEU A 37 19.00 1.67 15.78
N HIS A 38 17.72 1.43 15.46
CA HIS A 38 16.79 2.48 15.02
C HIS A 38 15.63 2.75 15.99
N GLY A 39 15.52 2.02 17.11
CA GLY A 39 14.52 2.26 18.15
C GLY A 39 13.06 1.92 17.78
N ALA A 40 12.76 1.62 16.51
CA ALA A 40 11.43 1.23 16.04
C ALA A 40 11.45 -0.10 15.28
N THR A 41 10.41 -0.91 15.47
CA THR A 41 10.17 -2.09 14.62
C THR A 41 9.75 -1.58 13.25
N PRO A 42 10.47 -1.91 12.17
CA PRO A 42 10.06 -1.43 10.85
C PRO A 42 8.71 -2.07 10.46
N PRO A 43 7.79 -1.33 9.80
CA PRO A 43 6.40 -1.76 9.54
C PRO A 43 6.38 -3.11 8.79
N HIS A 44 5.40 -3.98 9.01
CA HIS A 44 5.54 -5.40 8.61
C HIS A 44 5.43 -5.60 7.10
N ALA A 45 4.27 -5.30 6.54
CA ALA A 45 3.98 -5.30 5.12
C ALA A 45 2.66 -4.56 4.91
N GLY A 46 2.47 -3.96 3.74
CA GLY A 46 1.21 -3.31 3.39
C GLY A 46 0.94 -3.33 1.90
N LEU A 47 -0.33 -3.22 1.56
CA LEU A 47 -0.78 -2.95 0.20
C LEU A 47 -1.25 -1.51 0.13
N ALA A 48 -0.88 -0.81 -0.93
CA ALA A 48 -1.35 0.54 -1.21
C ALA A 48 -2.05 0.55 -2.56
N TYR A 49 -3.37 0.61 -2.54
CA TYR A 49 -4.19 0.78 -3.73
C TYR A 49 -4.19 2.25 -4.12
N VAL A 50 -3.83 2.53 -5.35
CA VAL A 50 -3.64 3.89 -5.82
C VAL A 50 -4.41 4.20 -7.09
N TRP A 51 -4.93 5.42 -7.14
CA TRP A 51 -5.27 6.08 -8.39
C TRP A 51 -4.05 6.86 -8.88
N SER A 52 -3.29 6.25 -9.78
CA SER A 52 -2.05 6.83 -10.30
C SER A 52 -2.31 7.84 -11.42
N SER A 53 -1.43 8.83 -11.55
CA SER A 53 -1.44 9.76 -12.67
C SER A 53 -1.16 9.06 -14.02
N SER A 54 -0.43 7.96 -14.01
CA SER A 54 0.04 7.26 -15.21
C SER A 54 0.20 5.75 -15.01
N GLY A 55 0.66 5.04 -16.04
CA GLY A 55 0.87 3.60 -16.01
C GLY A 55 -0.37 2.81 -16.42
N LYS A 56 -0.34 1.49 -16.16
CA LYS A 56 -1.44 0.57 -16.47
C LYS A 56 -2.19 0.23 -15.20
N VAL A 57 -3.51 0.18 -15.27
CA VAL A 57 -4.33 -0.45 -14.22
C VAL A 57 -3.85 -1.89 -14.01
N GLY A 58 -3.77 -2.31 -12.75
CA GLY A 58 -3.21 -3.60 -12.33
C GLY A 58 -1.69 -3.65 -12.21
N ALA A 59 -0.97 -2.61 -12.63
CA ALA A 59 0.47 -2.55 -12.42
C ALA A 59 0.80 -2.54 -10.92
N THR A 60 1.89 -3.23 -10.54
CA THR A 60 2.39 -3.25 -9.17
C THR A 60 3.87 -2.89 -9.11
N TRP A 61 4.26 -2.16 -8.07
CA TRP A 61 5.66 -1.76 -7.84
C TRP A 61 5.94 -1.58 -6.35
N PRO A 62 7.21 -1.66 -5.90
CA PRO A 62 7.56 -1.35 -4.52
C PRO A 62 7.33 0.14 -4.22
N ASN A 63 6.94 0.46 -2.99
CA ASN A 63 6.84 1.84 -2.54
C ASN A 63 8.24 2.51 -2.52
N PRO A 64 8.36 3.78 -2.97
CA PRO A 64 9.66 4.46 -3.08
C PRO A 64 10.30 4.83 -1.73
N TYR A 65 9.56 4.72 -0.62
CA TYR A 65 10.01 5.03 0.74
C TYR A 65 10.25 3.80 1.60
N THR A 66 9.67 2.65 1.23
CA THR A 66 9.85 1.40 1.95
C THR A 66 9.68 0.20 1.02
N ASP A 67 10.54 -0.80 1.19
CA ASP A 67 10.46 -2.08 0.49
C ASP A 67 9.29 -2.96 0.95
N ARG A 68 8.53 -2.52 1.97
CA ARG A 68 7.50 -3.32 2.64
C ARG A 68 6.08 -2.96 2.26
N VAL A 69 5.91 -1.92 1.46
CA VAL A 69 4.61 -1.60 0.89
C VAL A 69 4.66 -1.92 -0.59
N ARG A 70 3.70 -2.71 -1.06
CA ARG A 70 3.47 -2.91 -2.47
C ARG A 70 2.38 -1.95 -2.95
N MET A 71 2.70 -1.16 -3.95
CA MET A 71 1.75 -0.29 -4.64
C MET A 71 1.00 -1.09 -5.70
N VAL A 72 -0.31 -0.88 -5.81
CA VAL A 72 -1.20 -1.51 -6.80
C VAL A 72 -2.03 -0.42 -7.46
N ALA A 73 -1.83 -0.19 -8.76
CA ALA A 73 -2.66 0.75 -9.52
C ALA A 73 -4.06 0.16 -9.74
N VAL A 74 -5.06 0.69 -9.04
CA VAL A 74 -6.47 0.31 -9.27
C VAL A 74 -7.11 1.20 -10.33
N ARG A 75 -6.63 2.44 -10.47
CA ARG A 75 -6.99 3.37 -11.54
C ARG A 75 -5.79 4.18 -12.00
N THR A 76 -5.90 4.71 -13.21
CA THR A 76 -4.86 5.55 -13.83
C THR A 76 -5.45 6.69 -14.63
N GLY A 77 -4.83 7.87 -14.58
CA GLY A 77 -5.21 9.04 -15.39
C GLY A 77 -6.49 9.73 -14.94
N THR A 78 -7.00 10.65 -15.76
CA THR A 78 -8.06 11.60 -15.40
C THR A 78 -9.44 11.30 -16.00
N ALA A 79 -9.58 10.20 -16.76
CA ALA A 79 -10.80 9.90 -17.51
C ALA A 79 -12.07 9.78 -16.63
N GLU A 80 -11.91 9.37 -15.37
CA GLU A 80 -13.02 9.19 -14.41
C GLU A 80 -13.02 10.28 -13.32
N ALA A 81 -12.26 11.37 -13.49
CA ALA A 81 -12.22 12.46 -12.52
C ALA A 81 -13.60 13.14 -12.39
N GLY A 82 -13.96 13.53 -11.16
CA GLY A 82 -15.24 14.20 -10.86
C GLY A 82 -16.44 13.24 -10.78
N ARG A 83 -16.21 11.92 -10.78
CA ARG A 83 -17.26 10.89 -10.68
C ARG A 83 -17.03 10.01 -9.46
N TRP A 84 -18.11 9.50 -8.88
CA TRP A 84 -18.05 8.39 -7.94
C TRP A 84 -17.76 7.10 -8.71
N VAL A 85 -16.75 6.37 -8.26
CA VAL A 85 -16.35 5.08 -8.82
C VAL A 85 -16.22 4.07 -7.70
N GLY A 86 -16.73 2.87 -7.93
CA GLY A 86 -16.57 1.74 -7.00
C GLY A 86 -15.27 0.99 -7.26
N GLU A 87 -14.63 0.52 -6.19
CA GLU A 87 -13.47 -0.36 -6.23
C GLU A 87 -13.67 -1.54 -5.28
N GLU A 88 -13.38 -2.74 -5.75
CA GLU A 88 -13.40 -3.96 -4.95
C GLU A 88 -12.13 -4.76 -5.21
N ARG A 89 -11.47 -5.23 -4.15
CA ARG A 89 -10.19 -5.96 -4.24
C ARG A 89 -10.20 -7.17 -3.31
N ASP A 90 -9.62 -8.26 -3.79
CA ASP A 90 -9.26 -9.39 -2.94
C ASP A 90 -7.90 -9.10 -2.28
N VAL A 91 -7.97 -8.52 -1.09
CA VAL A 91 -6.80 -8.10 -0.31
C VAL A 91 -5.87 -9.28 0.00
N LEU A 92 -6.41 -10.47 0.23
CA LEU A 92 -5.60 -11.65 0.57
C LEU A 92 -4.89 -12.20 -0.67
N ALA A 93 -5.57 -12.26 -1.81
CA ALA A 93 -4.96 -12.65 -3.07
C ALA A 93 -3.87 -11.64 -3.50
N ASP A 94 -4.15 -10.35 -3.36
CA ASP A 94 -3.18 -9.28 -3.67
C ASP A 94 -1.94 -9.36 -2.76
N TYR A 95 -2.12 -9.70 -1.48
CA TYR A 95 -1.00 -9.88 -0.56
C TYR A 95 -0.12 -11.06 -0.98
N ARG A 96 -0.72 -12.22 -1.27
CA ARG A 96 0.01 -13.40 -1.74
C ARG A 96 0.76 -13.13 -3.03
N ALA A 97 0.15 -12.41 -3.97
CA ALA A 97 0.79 -12.04 -5.23
C ALA A 97 1.96 -11.06 -5.01
N ALA A 98 1.85 -10.16 -4.03
CA ALA A 98 2.88 -9.18 -3.72
C ALA A 98 4.09 -9.75 -2.97
N PHE A 99 3.86 -10.66 -2.02
CA PHE A 99 4.87 -11.10 -1.05
C PHE A 99 5.21 -12.59 -1.12
N GLY A 100 4.40 -13.40 -1.82
CA GLY A 100 4.64 -14.85 -1.97
C GLY A 100 4.39 -15.67 -0.70
N GLU A 101 3.72 -15.09 0.30
CA GLU A 101 3.40 -15.73 1.57
C GLU A 101 1.96 -15.45 2.02
N GLU A 102 1.46 -16.22 2.98
CA GLU A 102 0.15 -15.99 3.57
C GLU A 102 0.13 -14.69 4.38
N PRO A 103 -0.89 -13.83 4.26
CA PRO A 103 -0.97 -12.61 5.05
C PRO A 103 -1.00 -12.88 6.56
N PRO A 104 -0.38 -12.03 7.40
CA PRO A 104 -0.64 -11.97 8.82
C PRO A 104 -2.04 -11.43 9.11
N GLU A 105 -2.39 -11.31 10.40
CA GLU A 105 -3.59 -10.61 10.82
C GLU A 105 -3.60 -9.17 10.27
N LEU A 106 -4.75 -8.74 9.75
CA LEU A 106 -4.94 -7.38 9.27
C LEU A 106 -4.87 -6.41 10.46
N GLU A 107 -4.12 -5.32 10.30
CA GLU A 107 -3.92 -4.32 11.35
C GLU A 107 -4.85 -3.12 11.20
N GLY A 108 -5.02 -2.62 9.98
CA GLY A 108 -5.87 -1.47 9.73
C GLY A 108 -5.97 -1.06 8.27
N VAL A 109 -6.83 -0.06 8.06
CA VAL A 109 -7.04 0.62 6.77
C VAL A 109 -6.78 2.11 6.96
N ALA A 110 -6.03 2.72 6.06
CA ALA A 110 -5.78 4.16 6.07
C ALA A 110 -6.07 4.76 4.69
N LEU A 111 -6.71 5.93 4.68
CA LEU A 111 -7.00 6.69 3.47
C LEU A 111 -6.05 7.89 3.42
N MET A 112 -5.50 8.17 2.25
CA MET A 112 -4.59 9.29 2.08
C MET A 112 -4.71 9.87 0.67
N THR A 113 -4.76 11.20 0.61
CA THR A 113 -4.63 11.97 -0.62
C THR A 113 -3.30 12.72 -0.52
N ASP A 114 -2.41 12.52 -1.48
CA ASP A 114 -1.01 12.90 -1.37
C ASP A 114 -0.47 13.37 -2.73
N THR A 115 -0.03 14.63 -2.81
CA THR A 115 0.45 15.29 -4.03
C THR A 115 1.73 16.08 -3.83
N ASP A 116 2.52 15.73 -2.82
CA ASP A 116 3.70 16.51 -2.42
C ASP A 116 4.91 16.36 -3.37
N GLN A 117 4.85 15.45 -4.35
CA GLN A 117 6.01 15.12 -5.19
C GLN A 117 6.12 15.96 -6.46
N THR A 118 5.03 16.52 -7.00
CA THR A 118 5.07 17.34 -8.24
C THR A 118 4.68 18.81 -8.05
N GLY A 119 4.23 19.20 -6.86
CA GLY A 119 3.64 20.53 -6.62
C GLY A 119 2.23 20.69 -7.20
N ALA A 120 1.62 19.61 -7.69
CA ALA A 120 0.22 19.57 -8.09
C ALA A 120 -0.71 19.51 -6.88
N SER A 121 -2.00 19.75 -7.12
CA SER A 121 -3.06 19.57 -6.13
C SER A 121 -4.02 18.48 -6.57
N ALA A 122 -4.50 17.68 -5.62
CA ALA A 122 -5.59 16.76 -5.83
C ALA A 122 -6.61 16.88 -4.70
N THR A 123 -7.87 16.64 -5.03
CA THR A 123 -8.94 16.45 -4.06
C THR A 123 -9.58 15.11 -4.37
N ALA A 124 -9.73 14.27 -3.36
CA ALA A 124 -10.45 13.01 -3.45
C ALA A 124 -11.44 12.91 -2.30
N TRP A 125 -12.60 12.34 -2.63
CA TRP A 125 -13.63 11.98 -1.66
C TRP A 125 -13.71 10.46 -1.56
N TYR A 126 -13.98 9.98 -0.36
CA TYR A 126 -14.09 8.56 -0.05
C TYR A 126 -15.44 8.34 0.61
N SER A 127 -16.14 7.28 0.22
CA SER A 127 -17.43 6.88 0.79
C SER A 127 -17.49 5.36 0.85
N ASP A 128 -18.34 4.84 1.73
CA ASP A 128 -18.73 3.42 1.78
C ASP A 128 -17.56 2.44 1.89
N VAL A 129 -16.47 2.87 2.56
CA VAL A 129 -15.29 2.04 2.78
C VAL A 129 -15.63 0.94 3.77
N SER A 130 -15.56 -0.30 3.30
CA SER A 130 -15.79 -1.49 4.11
C SER A 130 -14.70 -2.52 3.87
N LEU A 131 -14.46 -3.34 4.89
CA LEU A 131 -13.53 -4.45 4.86
C LEU A 131 -14.21 -5.61 5.59
N GLY A 132 -14.37 -6.73 4.89
CA GLY A 132 -15.07 -7.89 5.43
C GLY A 132 -14.80 -9.15 4.63
N PRO A 133 -15.23 -10.31 5.17
CA PRO A 133 -15.23 -11.55 4.39
C PRO A 133 -16.15 -11.40 3.18
N ARG A 134 -15.80 -12.11 2.10
CA ARG A 134 -16.72 -12.34 0.98
C ARG A 134 -17.73 -13.43 1.33
#